data_AF-A0A255YLZ1-F1
#
_entry.id   AF-A0A255YLZ1-F1
#
_cell.length_a   1.000
_cell.length_b   1.000
_cell.length_c   1.000
_cell.angle_alpha   90.00
_cell.angle_beta   90.00
_cell.angle_gamma   90.00
#
_symmetry.space_group_name_H-M   'P 1'
#
loop_
_entity.id
_entity.type
_entity.pdbx_description
1 polymer ?
#
loop_
_entity_poly.entity_id
_entity_poly.type
_entity_poly.pdbx_seq_one_letter_code
_entity_poly.pdbx_strand_id
1 'polypeptide(L)'
;MAIPDYQTLMLPVLAAAAEGETRVPAAAEKIADKLGLSSAEREEMLPSGKQRLLHNRVHWAKFYMSKAGLIASPRRGVFVATEAGLALLKQGPTKIDVETLKGYASFSDFYNQAGTTEEPDQNAAITGAATSGATPEEQIDAASSLLASALKADLLARIVEQSPAFFERLIVELLVAMGYGGSHEDAARQLGKSGDGGIDGVIDEDRLGLDRIYVQAKRYAPGSSVGRPVNRAGFAGGSNS
;
A
#
# COMPACT_ATOMS: atom_id res chain seq x y z
N MET A 1 -1.27 8.65 15.09
CA MET A 1 -2.68 8.23 14.99
C MET A 1 -2.95 7.83 13.55
N ALA A 2 -3.70 6.74 13.33
CA ALA A 2 -4.07 6.37 11.96
C ALA A 2 -4.85 7.51 11.28
N ILE A 3 -4.54 7.78 10.00
CA ILE A 3 -5.29 8.76 9.21
C ILE A 3 -6.76 8.30 9.17
N PRO A 4 -7.74 9.18 9.46
CA PRO A 4 -9.16 8.81 9.41
C PRO A 4 -9.61 8.46 8.00
N ASP A 5 -10.67 7.66 7.88
CA ASP A 5 -11.29 7.33 6.60
C ASP A 5 -11.93 8.55 5.92
N TYR A 6 -12.31 8.40 4.64
CA TYR A 6 -12.84 9.53 3.86
C TYR A 6 -14.20 10.04 4.38
N GLN A 7 -15.01 9.21 5.02
CA GLN A 7 -16.30 9.62 5.61
C GLN A 7 -16.06 10.47 6.85
N THR A 8 -15.20 10.01 7.76
CA THR A 8 -14.77 10.77 8.95
C THR A 8 -14.17 12.13 8.57
N LEU A 9 -13.50 12.22 7.41
CA LEU A 9 -12.95 13.46 6.89
C LEU A 9 -13.98 14.41 6.24
N MET A 10 -15.23 13.99 6.00
CA MET A 10 -16.24 14.86 5.37
C MET A 10 -16.52 16.13 6.18
N LEU A 11 -16.71 16.00 7.50
CA LEU A 11 -16.94 17.14 8.38
C LEU A 11 -15.78 18.16 8.38
N PRO A 12 -14.51 17.77 8.63
CA PRO A 12 -13.41 18.72 8.62
C PRO A 12 -13.13 19.30 7.21
N VAL A 13 -13.41 18.55 6.13
CA VAL A 13 -13.33 19.09 4.75
C VAL A 13 -14.42 20.14 4.50
N LEU A 14 -15.65 19.91 4.94
CA LEU A 14 -16.73 20.89 4.80
C LEU A 14 -16.44 22.15 5.62
N ALA A 15 -15.93 21.99 6.85
CA ALA A 15 -15.50 23.11 7.68
C ALA A 15 -14.38 23.93 7.02
N ALA A 16 -13.38 23.28 6.41
CA ALA A 16 -12.33 23.97 5.67
C ALA A 16 -12.87 24.72 4.43
N ALA A 17 -13.88 24.16 3.76
CA ALA A 17 -14.54 24.78 2.61
C ALA A 17 -15.48 25.94 3.01
N ALA A 18 -15.93 25.99 4.26
CA ALA A 18 -16.75 27.07 4.81
C ALA A 18 -15.93 28.33 5.15
N GLU A 19 -14.63 28.18 5.39
CA GLU A 19 -13.70 29.32 5.59
C GLU A 19 -13.48 30.12 4.29
N GLY A 20 -13.74 29.53 3.12
CA GLY A 20 -13.58 30.16 1.81
C GLY A 20 -13.15 29.16 0.72
N GLU A 21 -12.77 29.69 -0.44
CA GLU A 21 -12.22 28.88 -1.53
C GLU A 21 -10.93 28.15 -1.09
N THR A 22 -10.91 26.83 -1.27
CA THR A 22 -9.76 25.99 -0.93
C THR A 22 -9.46 24.95 -2.01
N ARG A 23 -8.33 24.24 -1.87
CA ARG A 23 -7.89 23.14 -2.75
C ARG A 23 -7.58 21.91 -1.90
N VAL A 24 -7.59 20.74 -2.52
CA VAL A 24 -7.34 19.47 -1.80
C VAL A 24 -6.02 19.49 -1.00
N PRO A 25 -4.88 19.93 -1.55
CA PRO A 25 -3.64 20.01 -0.78
C PRO A 25 -3.73 20.97 0.41
N ALA A 26 -4.32 22.16 0.22
CA ALA A 26 -4.45 23.16 1.27
C ALA A 26 -5.42 22.72 2.38
N ALA A 27 -6.51 22.05 2.01
CA ALA A 27 -7.43 21.44 2.97
C ALA A 27 -6.75 20.29 3.73
N ALA A 28 -6.00 19.43 3.04
CA ALA A 28 -5.28 18.31 3.66
C ALA A 28 -4.29 18.80 4.73
N GLU A 29 -3.50 19.83 4.46
CA GLU A 29 -2.57 20.41 5.45
C GLU A 29 -3.32 20.96 6.67
N LYS A 30 -4.35 21.79 6.46
CA LYS A 30 -5.16 22.34 7.56
C LYS A 30 -5.80 21.23 8.41
N ILE A 31 -6.25 20.16 7.77
CA ILE A 31 -6.87 19.03 8.46
C ILE A 31 -5.81 18.22 9.21
N ALA A 32 -4.64 17.99 8.62
CA ALA A 32 -3.51 17.34 9.28
C ALA A 32 -3.08 18.09 10.54
N ASP A 33 -3.03 19.43 10.48
CA ASP A 33 -2.74 20.28 11.64
C ASP A 33 -3.81 20.13 12.74
N LYS A 34 -5.10 20.21 12.37
CA LYS A 34 -6.21 20.04 13.31
C LYS A 34 -6.24 18.66 13.97
N LEU A 35 -5.82 17.62 13.25
CA LEU A 35 -5.76 16.24 13.75
C LEU A 35 -4.45 15.92 14.48
N GLY A 36 -3.45 16.81 14.46
CA GLY A 36 -2.15 16.56 15.08
C GLY A 36 -1.33 15.46 14.39
N LEU A 37 -1.47 15.31 13.06
CA LEU A 37 -0.76 14.28 12.32
C LEU A 37 0.75 14.59 12.23
N SER A 38 1.56 13.56 12.44
CA SER A 38 3.02 13.59 12.30
C SER A 38 3.44 13.78 10.84
N SER A 39 4.71 14.13 10.61
CA SER A 39 5.26 14.24 9.25
C SER A 39 5.19 12.93 8.47
N ALA A 40 5.41 11.79 9.15
CA ALA A 40 5.33 10.47 8.54
C ALA A 40 3.90 10.15 8.06
N GLU A 41 2.88 10.50 8.86
CA GLU A 41 1.47 10.29 8.50
C GLU A 41 1.04 11.24 7.38
N ARG A 42 1.54 12.47 7.33
CA ARG A 42 1.25 13.41 6.22
C ARG A 42 1.81 12.94 4.89
N GLU A 43 2.98 12.30 4.92
CA GLU A 43 3.67 11.76 3.76
C GLU A 43 3.31 10.30 3.44
N GLU A 44 2.37 9.72 4.19
CA GLU A 44 1.92 8.35 3.95
C GLU A 44 1.30 8.24 2.54
N MET A 45 1.78 7.27 1.77
CA MET A 45 1.35 7.01 0.41
C MET A 45 0.39 5.81 0.39
N LEU A 46 -0.53 5.80 -0.59
CA LEU A 46 -1.22 4.57 -0.95
C LEU A 46 -0.20 3.46 -1.29
N PRO A 47 -0.52 2.17 -1.08
CA PRO A 47 0.38 1.06 -1.44
C PRO A 47 0.86 1.10 -2.90
N SER A 48 0.03 1.61 -3.81
CA SER A 48 0.41 1.86 -5.21
C SER A 48 1.50 2.93 -5.42
N GLY A 49 1.83 3.74 -4.42
CA GLY A 49 2.84 4.81 -4.46
C GLY A 49 2.46 6.04 -5.29
N LYS A 50 1.23 6.10 -5.81
CA LYS A 50 0.82 7.16 -6.77
C LYS A 50 0.29 8.42 -6.11
N GLN A 51 -0.32 8.31 -4.93
CA GLN A 51 -0.97 9.42 -4.24
C GLN A 51 -0.74 9.31 -2.73
N ARG A 52 -0.67 10.46 -2.06
CA ARG A 52 -0.72 10.53 -0.60
C ARG A 52 -2.09 10.09 -0.09
N LEU A 53 -2.10 9.27 0.95
CA LEU A 53 -3.33 8.69 1.52
C LEU A 53 -4.31 9.78 1.94
N LEU A 54 -3.85 10.77 2.72
CA LEU A 54 -4.71 11.87 3.18
C LEU A 54 -5.29 12.69 2.01
N HIS A 55 -4.50 12.95 0.97
CA HIS A 55 -4.96 13.72 -0.20
C HIS A 55 -6.04 12.95 -0.96
N ASN A 56 -5.86 11.64 -1.15
CA ASN A 56 -6.84 10.77 -1.78
C ASN A 56 -8.16 10.78 -0.98
N ARG A 57 -8.10 10.60 0.34
CA ARG A 57 -9.29 10.60 1.20
C ARG A 57 -10.00 11.96 1.25
N VAL A 58 -9.27 13.07 1.31
CA VAL A 58 -9.85 14.44 1.21
C VAL A 58 -10.52 14.65 -0.14
N HIS A 59 -9.91 14.17 -1.23
CA HIS A 59 -10.51 14.24 -2.57
C HIS A 59 -11.85 13.48 -2.61
N TRP A 60 -11.91 12.27 -2.04
CA TRP A 60 -13.14 11.48 -1.98
C TRP A 60 -14.21 12.10 -1.08
N ALA A 61 -13.84 12.61 0.09
CA ALA A 61 -14.74 13.37 0.96
C ALA A 61 -15.38 14.55 0.20
N LYS A 62 -14.56 15.33 -0.51
CA LYS A 62 -15.02 16.43 -1.38
C LYS A 62 -15.96 15.91 -2.48
N PHE A 63 -15.59 14.85 -3.19
CA PHE A 63 -16.36 14.31 -4.32
C PHE A 63 -17.78 13.94 -3.90
N TYR A 64 -17.94 13.17 -2.82
CA TYR A 64 -19.24 12.76 -2.31
C TYR A 64 -20.09 13.97 -1.87
N MET A 65 -19.49 14.92 -1.15
CA MET A 65 -20.20 16.14 -0.73
C MET A 65 -20.59 17.05 -1.90
N SER A 66 -19.81 17.06 -2.99
CA SER A 66 -20.20 17.75 -4.22
C SER A 66 -21.41 17.11 -4.89
N LYS A 67 -21.53 15.77 -4.86
CA LYS A 67 -22.73 15.07 -5.36
C LYS A 67 -23.97 15.37 -4.51
N ALA A 68 -23.80 15.58 -3.20
CA ALA A 68 -24.86 16.05 -2.32
C ALA A 68 -25.18 17.55 -2.42
N GLY A 69 -24.47 18.32 -3.25
CA GLY A 69 -24.68 19.75 -3.38
C GLY A 69 -24.22 20.58 -2.17
N LEU A 70 -23.44 19.99 -1.26
CA LEU A 70 -22.88 20.67 -0.09
C LEU A 70 -21.60 21.46 -0.41
N ILE A 71 -20.91 21.07 -1.48
CA ILE A 71 -19.68 21.71 -1.96
C ILE A 71 -19.80 22.04 -3.44
N ALA A 72 -19.52 23.28 -3.80
CA ALA A 72 -19.37 23.73 -5.18
C ALA A 72 -17.89 23.74 -5.60
N SER A 73 -17.64 23.55 -6.90
CA SER A 73 -16.31 23.69 -7.51
C SER A 73 -16.32 24.85 -8.51
N PRO A 74 -16.04 26.09 -8.08
CA PRO A 74 -16.16 27.28 -8.94
C PRO A 74 -15.15 27.28 -10.09
N ARG A 75 -14.00 26.62 -9.91
CA ARG A 75 -12.94 26.47 -10.92
C ARG A 75 -12.14 25.20 -10.67
N ARG A 76 -11.38 24.77 -11.69
CA ARG A 76 -10.60 23.52 -11.64
C ARG A 76 -9.71 23.48 -10.39
N GLY A 77 -9.85 22.40 -9.61
CA GLY A 77 -9.05 22.15 -8.42
C GLY A 77 -9.41 22.98 -7.18
N VAL A 78 -10.38 23.89 -7.27
CA VAL A 78 -10.85 24.74 -6.16
C VAL A 78 -12.26 24.34 -5.77
N PHE A 79 -12.57 24.41 -4.48
CA PHE A 79 -13.89 24.12 -3.95
C PHE A 79 -14.24 25.00 -2.74
N VAL A 80 -15.54 25.17 -2.50
CA VAL A 80 -16.11 26.03 -1.44
C VAL A 80 -17.44 25.44 -0.96
N ALA A 81 -17.80 25.65 0.30
CA ALA A 81 -19.10 25.23 0.82
C ALA A 81 -20.25 26.00 0.15
N THR A 82 -21.34 25.32 -0.18
CA THR A 82 -22.57 25.96 -0.66
C THR A 82 -23.39 26.49 0.52
N GLU A 83 -24.47 27.22 0.23
CA GLU A 83 -25.43 27.63 1.26
C GLU A 83 -25.98 26.43 2.04
N ALA A 84 -26.26 25.32 1.36
CA ALA A 84 -26.69 24.07 1.99
C ALA A 84 -25.59 23.48 2.89
N GLY A 85 -24.32 23.50 2.46
CA GLY A 85 -23.18 23.07 3.27
C GLY A 85 -22.99 23.93 4.52
N LEU A 86 -23.11 25.25 4.39
CA LEU A 86 -23.06 26.18 5.52
C LEU A 86 -24.25 25.97 6.47
N ALA A 87 -25.44 25.73 5.95
CA ALA A 87 -26.62 25.43 6.76
C ALA A 87 -26.45 24.14 7.55
N LEU A 88 -25.89 23.09 6.94
CA LEU A 88 -25.58 21.83 7.62
C LEU A 88 -24.59 22.06 8.77
N LEU A 89 -23.51 22.81 8.55
CA LEU A 89 -22.55 23.11 9.61
C LEU A 89 -23.17 23.89 10.78
N LYS A 90 -24.11 24.80 10.51
CA LYS A 90 -24.84 25.55 11.56
C LYS A 90 -25.71 24.66 12.44
N GLN A 91 -26.12 23.48 11.98
CA GLN A 91 -26.85 22.50 12.80
C GLN A 91 -25.94 21.80 13.83
N GLY A 92 -24.62 21.96 13.74
CA GLY A 92 -23.66 21.36 14.64
C GLY A 92 -23.56 19.83 14.55
N PRO A 93 -23.46 19.23 13.34
CA PRO A 93 -23.31 17.79 13.21
C PRO A 93 -22.01 17.32 13.85
N THR A 94 -22.06 16.20 14.57
CA THR A 94 -20.87 15.56 15.14
C THR A 94 -20.11 14.72 14.13
N LYS A 95 -20.79 14.28 13.06
CA LYS A 95 -20.21 13.57 11.92
C LYS A 95 -21.01 13.86 10.65
N ILE A 96 -20.36 13.71 9.50
CA ILE A 96 -21.00 13.69 8.18
C ILE A 96 -20.53 12.39 7.51
N ASP A 97 -21.45 11.56 7.07
CA ASP A 97 -21.19 10.26 6.46
C ASP A 97 -22.12 10.04 5.26
N VAL A 98 -21.98 8.91 4.57
CA VAL A 98 -22.84 8.59 3.42
C VAL A 98 -24.32 8.56 3.80
N GLU A 99 -24.68 8.12 5.01
CA GLU A 99 -26.06 8.14 5.51
C GLU A 99 -26.60 9.56 5.64
N THR A 100 -25.78 10.50 6.14
CA THR A 100 -26.10 11.92 6.17
C THR A 100 -26.33 12.46 4.75
N LEU A 101 -25.48 12.06 3.79
CA LEU A 101 -25.59 12.52 2.40
C LEU A 101 -26.83 11.97 1.69
N LYS A 102 -27.30 10.76 2.01
CA LYS A 102 -28.57 10.20 1.47
C LYS A 102 -29.79 11.07 1.77
N GLY A 103 -29.75 11.93 2.78
CA GLY A 103 -30.80 12.92 3.05
C GLY A 103 -30.99 13.97 1.93
N TYR A 104 -30.01 14.12 1.04
CA TYR A 104 -30.07 15.07 -0.08
C TYR A 104 -30.57 14.38 -1.34
N ALA A 105 -31.62 14.93 -1.97
CA ALA A 105 -32.23 14.35 -3.16
C ALA A 105 -31.21 14.13 -4.30
N SER A 106 -30.34 15.12 -4.56
CA SER A 106 -29.27 15.02 -5.55
C SER A 106 -28.30 13.87 -5.31
N PHE A 107 -27.99 13.58 -4.04
CA PHE A 107 -27.13 12.47 -3.68
C PHE A 107 -27.86 11.14 -3.77
N SER A 108 -29.10 11.07 -3.27
CA SER A 108 -29.93 9.86 -3.35
C SER A 108 -30.18 9.45 -4.80
N ASP A 109 -30.46 10.40 -5.69
CA ASP A 109 -30.63 10.14 -7.13
C ASP A 109 -29.34 9.59 -7.74
N PHE A 110 -28.20 10.23 -7.45
CA PHE A 110 -26.88 9.76 -7.87
C PHE A 110 -26.56 8.35 -7.34
N TYR A 111 -26.86 8.09 -6.07
CA TYR A 111 -26.58 6.83 -5.40
C TYR A 111 -27.49 5.69 -5.88
N ASN A 112 -28.74 6.00 -6.25
CA ASN A 112 -29.71 5.01 -6.74
C ASN A 112 -29.58 4.77 -8.25
N GLN A 113 -29.26 5.79 -9.04
CA GLN A 113 -28.92 5.64 -10.47
C GLN A 113 -27.63 4.84 -10.67
N ALA A 114 -26.86 4.63 -9.60
CA ALA A 114 -25.70 3.78 -9.64
C ALA A 114 -26.03 2.33 -10.07
N GLY A 115 -27.27 1.88 -9.88
CA GLY A 115 -27.72 0.55 -10.32
C GLY A 115 -28.23 0.45 -11.77
N THR A 116 -28.46 1.57 -12.46
CA THR A 116 -29.27 1.59 -13.70
C THR A 116 -28.65 2.34 -14.89
N THR A 117 -27.45 2.91 -14.74
CA THR A 117 -26.81 3.75 -15.78
C THR A 117 -25.73 3.01 -16.58
N GLU A 118 -25.49 3.44 -17.84
CA GLU A 118 -24.55 2.88 -18.83
C GLU A 118 -23.05 2.88 -18.43
N GLU A 119 -22.68 3.39 -17.24
CA GLU A 119 -21.32 3.30 -16.68
C GLU A 119 -21.28 2.45 -15.38
N PRO A 120 -21.34 1.11 -15.49
CA PRO A 120 -21.42 0.21 -14.33
C PRO A 120 -20.17 0.25 -13.43
N ASP A 121 -18.99 0.57 -13.96
CA ASP A 121 -17.73 0.53 -13.21
C ASP A 121 -17.60 1.64 -12.15
N GLN A 122 -18.01 2.87 -12.46
CA GLN A 122 -17.95 3.97 -11.48
C GLN A 122 -18.90 3.72 -10.30
N ASN A 123 -20.05 3.12 -10.59
CA ASN A 123 -21.11 2.86 -9.63
C ASN A 123 -20.78 1.74 -8.64
N ALA A 124 -20.13 0.68 -9.12
CA ALA A 124 -19.61 -0.39 -8.27
C ALA A 124 -18.57 0.15 -7.28
N ALA A 125 -17.67 1.03 -7.75
CA ALA A 125 -16.66 1.67 -6.91
C ALA A 125 -17.27 2.54 -5.79
N ILE A 126 -18.31 3.32 -6.10
CA ILE A 126 -18.98 4.20 -5.13
C ILE A 126 -19.73 3.40 -4.05
N THR A 127 -20.43 2.35 -4.45
CA THR A 127 -21.24 1.51 -3.53
C THR A 127 -20.34 0.65 -2.65
N GLY A 128 -19.27 0.10 -3.24
CA GLY A 128 -18.24 -0.62 -2.51
C GLY A 128 -17.54 0.27 -1.49
N ALA A 129 -17.11 1.48 -1.87
CA ALA A 129 -16.42 2.41 -0.98
C ALA A 129 -17.27 2.83 0.23
N ALA A 130 -18.58 3.06 0.01
CA ALA A 130 -19.50 3.43 1.08
C ALA A 130 -19.64 2.33 2.15
N THR A 131 -19.61 1.06 1.74
CA THR A 131 -19.79 -0.08 2.66
C THR A 131 -18.51 -0.38 3.43
N SER A 132 -17.33 -0.23 2.80
CA SER A 132 -16.05 -0.52 3.46
C SER A 132 -15.47 0.67 4.21
N GLY A 133 -15.91 1.90 3.93
CA GLY A 133 -15.27 3.13 4.41
C GLY A 133 -13.90 3.42 3.76
N ALA A 134 -13.47 2.61 2.80
CA ALA A 134 -12.20 2.79 2.09
C ALA A 134 -12.46 3.40 0.72
N THR A 135 -11.50 4.15 0.20
CA THR A 135 -11.61 4.66 -1.17
C THR A 135 -11.45 3.52 -2.18
N PRO A 136 -11.96 3.66 -3.41
CA PRO A 136 -11.80 2.63 -4.44
C PRO A 136 -10.34 2.25 -4.70
N GLU A 137 -9.41 3.22 -4.68
CA GLU A 137 -7.99 2.90 -4.83
C GLU A 137 -7.46 2.07 -3.66
N GLU A 138 -7.87 2.37 -2.42
CA GLU A 138 -7.53 1.56 -1.25
C GLU A 138 -8.09 0.12 -1.36
N GLN A 139 -9.30 -0.04 -1.90
CA GLN A 139 -9.89 -1.37 -2.12
C GLN A 139 -9.11 -2.20 -3.13
N ILE A 140 -8.69 -1.58 -4.24
CA ILE A 140 -7.88 -2.24 -5.28
C ILE A 140 -6.52 -2.64 -4.70
N ASP A 141 -5.86 -1.72 -3.99
CA ASP A 141 -4.56 -1.97 -3.39
C ASP A 141 -4.64 -3.08 -2.32
N ALA A 142 -5.71 -3.11 -1.52
CA ALA A 142 -5.97 -4.17 -0.55
C ALA A 142 -6.22 -5.53 -1.23
N ALA A 143 -7.04 -5.57 -2.28
CA ALA A 143 -7.31 -6.79 -3.03
C ALA A 143 -6.05 -7.33 -3.72
N SER A 144 -5.25 -6.44 -4.32
CA SER A 144 -3.96 -6.79 -4.93
C SER A 144 -2.99 -7.37 -3.91
N SER A 145 -2.87 -6.74 -2.74
CA SER A 145 -2.01 -7.21 -1.64
C SER A 145 -2.45 -8.57 -1.10
N LEU A 146 -3.75 -8.81 -1.02
CA LEU A 146 -4.33 -10.09 -0.62
C LEU A 146 -3.99 -11.20 -1.64
N LEU A 147 -4.20 -10.92 -2.94
CA LEU A 147 -3.86 -11.85 -4.01
C LEU A 147 -2.36 -12.17 -4.04
N ALA A 148 -1.50 -11.16 -3.87
CA ALA A 148 -0.06 -11.35 -3.80
C ALA A 148 0.34 -12.19 -2.58
N SER A 149 -0.30 -11.98 -1.43
CA SER A 149 -0.05 -12.76 -0.22
C SER A 149 -0.48 -14.22 -0.36
N ALA A 150 -1.66 -14.47 -0.97
CA ALA A 150 -2.13 -15.81 -1.28
C ALA A 150 -1.18 -16.52 -2.26
N LEU A 151 -0.79 -15.84 -3.35
CA LEU A 151 0.17 -16.37 -4.31
C LEU A 151 1.52 -16.68 -3.67
N LYS A 152 2.03 -15.81 -2.80
CA LYS A 152 3.27 -16.06 -2.04
C LYS A 152 3.16 -17.30 -1.18
N ALA A 153 2.05 -17.47 -0.46
CA ALA A 153 1.82 -18.66 0.36
C ALA A 153 1.80 -19.95 -0.48
N ASP A 154 1.10 -19.92 -1.62
CA ASP A 154 1.02 -21.05 -2.55
C ASP A 154 2.39 -21.40 -3.15
N LEU A 155 3.16 -20.39 -3.57
CA LEU A 155 4.51 -20.60 -4.10
C LEU A 155 5.44 -21.18 -3.04
N LEU A 156 5.42 -20.65 -1.82
CA LEU A 156 6.22 -21.18 -0.72
C LEU A 156 5.86 -22.64 -0.41
N ALA A 157 4.58 -22.98 -0.37
CA ALA A 157 4.13 -24.36 -0.16
C ALA A 157 4.68 -25.29 -1.26
N ARG A 158 4.54 -24.90 -2.54
CA ARG A 158 5.06 -25.68 -3.67
C ARG A 158 6.58 -25.84 -3.64
N ILE A 159 7.32 -24.78 -3.28
CA ILE A 159 8.79 -24.79 -3.17
C ILE A 159 9.23 -25.78 -2.08
N VAL A 160 8.55 -25.81 -0.93
CA VAL A 160 8.85 -26.73 0.16
C VAL A 160 8.58 -28.19 -0.24
N GLU A 161 7.59 -28.46 -1.09
CA GLU A 161 7.30 -29.80 -1.60
C GLU A 161 8.32 -30.32 -2.62
N GLN A 162 9.08 -29.43 -3.30
CA GLN A 162 10.11 -29.83 -4.26
C GLN A 162 11.35 -30.44 -3.58
N SER A 163 12.19 -31.14 -4.35
CA SER A 163 13.40 -31.79 -3.83
C SER A 163 14.43 -30.81 -3.24
N PRO A 164 15.29 -31.25 -2.29
CA PRO A 164 16.37 -30.42 -1.75
C PRO A 164 17.26 -29.80 -2.84
N ALA A 165 17.67 -30.59 -3.84
CA ALA A 165 18.46 -30.12 -4.97
C ALA A 165 17.75 -29.04 -5.81
N PHE A 166 16.41 -29.11 -5.95
CA PHE A 166 15.65 -28.03 -6.58
C PHE A 166 15.69 -26.76 -5.74
N PHE A 167 15.53 -26.88 -4.42
CA PHE A 167 15.54 -25.74 -3.49
C PHE A 167 16.90 -25.03 -3.50
N GLU A 168 18.00 -25.78 -3.42
CA GLU A 168 19.36 -25.24 -3.48
C GLU A 168 19.58 -24.43 -4.76
N ARG A 169 19.25 -25.01 -5.92
CA ARG A 169 19.33 -24.32 -7.21
C ARG A 169 18.45 -23.07 -7.26
N LEU A 170 17.22 -23.15 -6.76
CA LEU A 170 16.30 -22.01 -6.74
C LEU A 170 16.85 -20.84 -5.91
N ILE A 171 17.48 -21.13 -4.76
CA ILE A 171 18.08 -20.09 -3.91
C ILE A 171 19.27 -19.44 -4.63
N VAL A 172 20.11 -20.22 -5.31
CA VAL A 172 21.23 -19.67 -6.09
C VAL A 172 20.70 -18.81 -7.25
N GLU A 173 19.73 -19.29 -8.02
CA GLU A 173 19.09 -18.54 -9.11
C GLU A 173 18.45 -17.24 -8.61
N LEU A 174 17.81 -17.27 -7.43
CA LEU A 174 17.21 -16.09 -6.80
C LEU A 174 18.28 -15.04 -6.45
N LEU A 175 19.38 -15.46 -5.83
CA LEU A 175 20.47 -14.55 -5.46
C LEU A 175 21.11 -13.92 -6.71
N VAL A 176 21.31 -14.70 -7.77
CA VAL A 176 21.78 -14.19 -9.05
C VAL A 176 20.81 -13.18 -9.66
N ALA A 177 19.51 -13.49 -9.66
CA ALA A 177 18.47 -12.58 -10.16
C ALA A 177 18.37 -11.28 -9.33
N MET A 178 18.72 -11.32 -8.04
CA MET A 178 18.81 -10.15 -7.17
C MET A 178 20.08 -9.32 -7.40
N GLY A 179 20.97 -9.75 -8.29
CA GLY A 179 22.18 -9.04 -8.67
C GLY A 179 23.45 -9.44 -7.90
N TYR A 180 23.40 -10.50 -7.09
CA TYR A 180 24.59 -11.07 -6.47
C TYR A 180 25.32 -11.97 -7.50
N GLY A 181 26.66 -11.95 -7.57
CA GLY A 181 27.42 -12.87 -8.44
C GLY A 181 28.11 -12.26 -9.67
N GLY A 182 28.02 -10.96 -9.91
CA GLY A 182 28.70 -10.33 -11.05
C GLY A 182 28.10 -10.72 -12.42
N SER A 183 28.91 -10.76 -13.49
CA SER A 183 28.42 -11.06 -14.85
C SER A 183 27.88 -12.50 -14.94
N HIS A 184 26.69 -12.63 -15.53
CA HIS A 184 25.82 -13.82 -15.64
C HIS A 184 26.48 -15.20 -15.90
N GLU A 185 27.73 -15.27 -16.35
CA GLU A 185 28.39 -16.52 -16.71
C GLU A 185 29.20 -17.18 -15.58
N ASP A 186 29.64 -16.44 -14.55
CA ASP A 186 30.54 -16.97 -13.50
C ASP A 186 29.82 -17.27 -12.17
N ALA A 187 28.80 -16.48 -11.79
CA ALA A 187 28.03 -16.67 -10.56
C ALA A 187 27.40 -18.07 -10.41
N ALA A 188 26.94 -18.64 -11.52
CA ALA A 188 26.22 -19.91 -11.53
C ALA A 188 27.16 -21.13 -11.67
N ARG A 189 28.48 -20.93 -11.89
CA ARG A 189 29.42 -22.03 -12.22
C ARG A 189 29.85 -22.87 -11.03
N GLN A 190 29.52 -22.50 -9.79
CA GLN A 190 29.87 -23.25 -8.58
C GLN A 190 28.66 -23.83 -7.85
N LEU A 191 27.63 -24.23 -8.60
CA LEU A 191 26.58 -25.12 -8.11
C LEU A 191 27.16 -26.54 -7.91
N GLY A 192 27.51 -26.83 -6.65
CA GLY A 192 27.54 -28.18 -6.07
C GLY A 192 28.46 -29.21 -6.73
N LYS A 193 29.75 -29.25 -6.34
CA LYS A 193 30.44 -30.54 -6.24
C LYS A 193 30.10 -31.13 -4.87
N SER A 194 29.12 -32.06 -4.85
CA SER A 194 28.83 -32.89 -3.68
C SER A 194 30.13 -33.52 -3.15
N GLY A 195 30.53 -33.16 -1.94
CA GLY A 195 31.76 -33.65 -1.30
C GLY A 195 32.38 -32.71 -0.25
N ASP A 196 31.90 -31.47 -0.14
CA ASP A 196 32.43 -30.41 0.72
C ASP A 196 31.34 -29.95 1.70
N GLY A 197 31.44 -30.31 2.98
CA GLY A 197 31.03 -29.46 4.12
C GLY A 197 29.57 -29.00 4.28
N GLY A 198 28.68 -29.26 3.32
CA GLY A 198 27.32 -28.72 3.28
C GLY A 198 27.21 -27.32 2.64
N ILE A 199 28.10 -26.95 1.72
CA ILE A 199 28.02 -25.69 0.96
C ILE A 199 27.19 -25.92 -0.31
N ASP A 200 26.13 -25.14 -0.50
CA ASP A 200 25.15 -25.32 -1.57
C ASP A 200 25.41 -24.40 -2.79
N GLY A 201 26.14 -23.29 -2.58
CA GLY A 201 26.61 -22.43 -3.66
C GLY A 201 27.69 -21.44 -3.21
N VAL A 202 28.46 -20.92 -4.18
CA VAL A 202 29.45 -19.85 -3.96
C VAL A 202 29.12 -18.71 -4.93
N ILE A 203 29.01 -17.49 -4.42
CA ILE A 203 28.64 -16.30 -5.19
C ILE A 203 29.72 -15.24 -4.97
N ASP A 204 30.25 -14.68 -6.05
CA ASP A 204 31.19 -13.57 -5.98
C ASP A 204 30.44 -12.24 -5.74
N GLU A 205 30.81 -11.47 -4.72
CA GLU A 205 30.16 -10.20 -4.36
C GLU A 205 30.50 -9.08 -5.37
N ASP A 206 31.65 -9.19 -6.04
CA ASP A 206 32.14 -8.21 -7.01
C ASP A 206 32.44 -8.82 -8.39
N ARG A 207 32.68 -7.95 -9.38
CA ARG A 207 33.05 -8.37 -10.75
C ARG A 207 34.46 -8.93 -10.85
N LEU A 208 35.27 -8.83 -9.78
CA LEU A 208 36.68 -9.23 -9.76
C LEU A 208 36.89 -10.58 -9.04
N GLY A 209 35.85 -11.14 -8.41
CA GLY A 209 35.89 -12.39 -7.66
C GLY A 209 36.69 -12.33 -6.36
N LEU A 210 36.85 -11.15 -5.78
CA LEU A 210 37.74 -10.93 -4.62
C LEU A 210 37.04 -11.26 -3.29
N ASP A 211 35.74 -10.98 -3.21
CA ASP A 211 34.89 -11.29 -2.06
C ASP A 211 33.90 -12.40 -2.41
N ARG A 212 33.90 -13.48 -1.63
CA ARG A 212 33.08 -14.69 -1.86
C ARG A 212 32.03 -14.87 -0.78
N ILE A 213 30.79 -15.04 -1.19
CA ILE A 213 29.65 -15.39 -0.34
C ILE A 213 29.38 -16.90 -0.49
N TYR A 214 29.55 -17.63 0.59
CA TYR A 214 29.19 -19.04 0.68
C TYR A 214 27.74 -19.18 1.12
N VAL A 215 26.93 -19.86 0.31
CA VAL A 215 25.48 -20.01 0.52
C VAL A 215 25.19 -21.44 0.96
N GLN A 216 24.44 -21.57 2.06
CA GLN A 216 23.85 -22.82 2.51
C GLN A 216 22.32 -22.65 2.60
N ALA A 217 21.61 -23.37 1.74
CA ALA A 217 20.16 -23.37 1.58
C ALA A 217 19.56 -24.62 2.24
N LYS A 218 19.16 -24.52 3.51
CA LYS A 218 18.45 -25.61 4.21
C LYS A 218 16.94 -25.45 4.13
N ARG A 219 16.27 -26.47 3.58
CA ARG A 219 14.81 -26.60 3.58
C ARG A 219 14.32 -27.11 4.93
N TYR A 220 13.60 -26.27 5.68
CA TYR A 220 13.00 -26.64 6.96
C TYR A 220 11.49 -26.87 6.80
N ALA A 221 10.95 -27.90 7.46
CA ALA A 221 9.49 -28.08 7.55
C ALA A 221 8.86 -26.97 8.42
N PRO A 222 7.59 -26.61 8.18
CA PRO A 222 6.87 -25.65 9.02
C PRO A 222 6.96 -26.07 10.50
N GLY A 223 7.51 -25.22 11.36
CA GLY A 223 7.70 -25.51 12.79
C GLY A 223 9.08 -26.05 13.20
N SER A 224 9.99 -26.27 12.25
CA SER A 224 11.40 -26.58 12.57
C SER A 224 12.17 -25.28 12.79
N SER A 225 12.41 -24.89 14.04
CA SER A 225 13.31 -23.76 14.33
C SER A 225 14.73 -24.08 13.85
N VAL A 226 15.36 -23.13 13.17
CA VAL A 226 16.81 -23.19 12.90
C VAL A 226 17.53 -23.18 14.25
N GLY A 227 17.89 -24.37 14.74
CA GLY A 227 18.60 -24.52 16.00
C GLY A 227 19.99 -23.89 15.90
N ARG A 228 20.29 -22.93 16.80
CA ARG A 228 21.64 -22.38 17.00
C ARG A 228 22.59 -23.55 17.31
N PRO A 229 23.45 -23.95 16.36
CA PRO A 229 24.80 -23.37 16.30
C PRO A 229 25.37 -23.20 14.87
N VAL A 230 24.56 -22.92 13.83
CA VAL A 230 25.08 -22.68 12.46
C VAL A 230 25.50 -21.21 12.22
N ASN A 231 25.27 -20.32 13.19
CA ASN A 231 25.80 -18.95 13.12
C ASN A 231 27.23 -18.90 13.67
N ARG A 232 28.21 -19.29 12.84
CA ARG A 232 29.57 -18.76 12.96
C ARG A 232 30.04 -18.19 11.62
N ALA A 233 29.26 -17.24 11.10
CA ALA A 233 29.84 -16.16 10.31
C ALA A 233 30.54 -15.22 11.32
N GLY A 234 31.79 -15.53 11.62
CA GLY A 234 32.67 -14.58 12.29
C GLY A 234 32.94 -13.46 11.31
N PHE A 235 32.35 -12.28 11.55
CA PHE A 235 32.85 -11.02 11.00
C PHE A 235 34.24 -10.80 11.62
N ALA A 236 35.27 -11.30 10.97
CA ALA A 236 36.66 -11.05 11.32
C ALA A 236 37.28 -10.26 10.16
N GLY A 237 37.17 -8.94 10.25
CA GLY A 237 37.99 -8.05 9.42
C GLY A 237 39.45 -8.23 9.82
N GLY A 238 40.19 -8.96 9.00
CA GLY A 238 41.64 -9.04 9.07
C GLY A 238 42.24 -8.06 8.08
N SER A 239 42.55 -6.83 8.53
CA SER A 239 43.52 -5.99 7.83
C SER A 239 44.89 -6.68 7.93
N ASN A 240 45.46 -7.07 6.79
CA ASN A 240 46.89 -7.36 6.72
C ASN A 240 47.57 -6.18 6.03
N SER A 241 48.53 -5.59 6.76
CA SER A 241 49.55 -4.66 6.27
C SER A 241 50.54 -5.39 5.36
#